data_AF-A0A7Y2L181-F1
#
_entry.id   AF-A0A7Y2L181-F1
#
_cell.length_a   1.000
_cell.length_b   1.000
_cell.length_c   1.000
_cell.angle_alpha   90.00
_cell.angle_beta   90.00
_cell.angle_gamma   90.00
#
_symmetry.space_group_name_H-M   'P 1'
#
loop_
_entity.id
_entity.type
_entity.pdbx_description
1 polymer ?
#
loop_
_entity_poly.entity_id
_entity_poly.type
_entity_poly.pdbx_seq_one_letter_code
_entity_poly.pdbx_strand_id
1 'polypeptide(L)'
;QPPASVQWHNPHQPLILPGNGQLRLSGDIPDGSVQVSYRQGGEVMTVKNRGHRDLKRLLNEQGLPLFVRGRLPLLYVNGQLLAVANLPGLDCGPCGRWQLHWLPTKSDQGLS
;
A
#
# COMPACT_ATOMS: atom_id res chain seq x y z
N GLN A 1 5.42 7.41 15.97
CA GLN A 1 4.45 6.47 15.39
C GLN A 1 3.94 7.08 14.10
N PRO A 2 3.93 6.38 12.95
CA PRO A 2 3.28 6.91 11.76
C PRO A 2 1.79 7.20 12.08
N PRO A 3 1.18 8.24 11.49
CA PRO A 3 -0.26 8.48 11.65
C PRO A 3 -1.06 7.24 11.21
N ALA A 4 -2.15 6.95 11.92
CA ALA A 4 -2.95 5.73 11.72
C ALA A 4 -3.52 5.66 10.29
N SER A 5 -3.86 6.79 9.68
CA SER A 5 -4.30 6.91 8.30
C SER A 5 -4.09 8.33 7.79
N VAL A 6 -3.90 8.46 6.47
CA VAL A 6 -3.74 9.74 5.77
C VAL A 6 -4.69 9.75 4.58
N GLN A 7 -5.56 10.75 4.52
CA GLN A 7 -6.40 10.97 3.34
C GLN A 7 -5.54 11.53 2.19
N TRP A 8 -5.56 10.85 1.05
CA TRP A 8 -4.83 11.27 -0.15
C TRP A 8 -5.76 12.06 -1.08
N HIS A 9 -5.94 13.34 -0.78
CA HIS A 9 -6.89 14.22 -1.48
C HIS A 9 -6.63 14.36 -2.98
N ASN A 10 -5.36 14.29 -3.40
CA ASN A 10 -4.98 14.38 -4.80
C ASN A 10 -4.02 13.24 -5.19
N PRO A 11 -4.54 12.09 -5.63
CA PRO A 11 -3.71 10.92 -5.95
C PRO A 11 -2.91 11.07 -7.26
N HIS A 12 -3.14 12.14 -8.03
CA HIS A 12 -2.27 12.51 -9.16
C HIS A 12 -0.94 13.11 -8.72
N GLN A 13 -0.84 13.60 -7.48
CA GLN A 13 0.38 14.14 -6.91
C GLN A 13 0.99 13.17 -5.90
N PRO A 14 2.33 13.12 -5.77
CA PRO A 14 2.98 12.28 -4.78
C PRO A 14 2.49 12.61 -3.36
N LEU A 15 2.19 11.58 -2.55
CA LEU A 15 1.90 11.74 -1.13
C LEU A 15 3.17 11.56 -0.32
N ILE A 16 3.57 12.59 0.44
CA ILE A 16 4.67 12.47 1.39
C ILE A 16 4.18 11.73 2.63
N LEU A 17 4.92 10.69 3.02
CA LEU A 17 4.69 9.93 4.24
C LEU A 17 5.82 10.31 5.22
N PRO A 18 5.55 11.16 6.24
CA PRO A 18 6.58 11.59 7.19
C PRO A 18 7.32 10.40 7.82
N GLY A 19 8.64 10.36 7.68
CA GLY A 19 9.48 9.26 8.17
C GLY A 19 9.35 7.93 7.41
N ASN A 20 8.58 7.89 6.33
CA ASN A 20 8.34 6.68 5.54
C ASN A 20 8.29 6.95 4.03
N GLY A 21 8.96 8.01 3.56
CA GLY A 21 9.18 8.26 2.14
C GLY A 21 8.00 8.93 1.46
N GLN A 22 7.68 8.48 0.25
CA GLN A 22 6.56 9.02 -0.53
C GLN A 22 5.87 7.92 -1.34
N LEU A 23 4.59 8.14 -1.63
CA LEU A 23 3.80 7.32 -2.53
C LEU A 23 3.52 8.03 -3.84
N ARG A 24 3.40 7.25 -4.91
CA ARG A 24 2.91 7.69 -6.21
C ARG A 24 1.95 6.65 -6.77
N LEU A 25 0.90 7.12 -7.42
CA LEU A 25 0.06 6.28 -8.26
C LEU A 25 0.37 6.57 -9.72
N SER A 26 0.45 5.52 -10.53
CA SER A 26 0.61 5.61 -11.97
C SER A 26 -0.54 4.90 -12.68
N GLY A 27 -0.93 5.40 -13.85
CA GLY A 27 -2.04 4.86 -14.64
C GLY A 27 -3.36 5.57 -14.34
N ASP A 28 -4.48 4.86 -14.52
CA ASP A 28 -5.83 5.40 -14.31
C ASP A 28 -6.14 5.44 -12.81
N ILE A 29 -5.93 6.60 -12.19
CA ILE A 29 -6.18 6.83 -10.76
C ILE A 29 -7.59 6.37 -10.39
N PRO A 30 -7.77 5.60 -9.28
CA PRO A 30 -9.09 5.13 -8.89
C PRO A 30 -10.01 6.28 -8.49
N ASP A 31 -11.27 6.18 -8.90
CA ASP A 31 -12.32 7.07 -8.42
C ASP A 31 -12.69 6.80 -6.96
N GLY A 32 -13.06 7.85 -6.24
CA GLY A 32 -13.54 7.78 -4.85
C GLY A 32 -12.53 8.24 -3.81
N SER A 33 -12.84 7.96 -2.54
CA SER A 33 -12.01 8.39 -1.41
C SER A 33 -10.77 7.51 -1.29
N VAL A 34 -9.61 8.10 -1.54
CA VAL A 34 -8.31 7.41 -1.45
C VAL A 34 -7.66 7.70 -0.10
N GLN A 35 -7.34 6.64 0.64
CA GLN A 35 -6.70 6.72 1.94
C GLN A 35 -5.48 5.81 1.98
N VAL A 36 -4.42 6.26 2.64
CA VAL A 36 -3.23 5.46 2.92
C VAL A 36 -3.18 5.15 4.42
N SER A 37 -2.84 3.92 4.77
CA SER A 37 -2.66 3.51 6.16
C SER A 37 -1.53 2.48 6.26
N TYR A 38 -1.30 1.98 7.46
CA TYR A 38 -0.29 0.96 7.78
C TYR A 38 -0.97 -0.21 8.49
N ARG A 39 -0.30 -1.36 8.45
CA ARG A 39 -0.83 -2.59 9.03
C ARG A 39 -1.17 -2.41 10.52
N GLN A 40 -2.43 -2.69 10.87
CA GLN A 40 -2.95 -2.82 12.23
C GLN A 40 -3.22 -4.30 12.59
N GLY A 41 -3.32 -5.18 11.59
CA GLY A 41 -3.76 -6.57 11.71
C GLY A 41 -5.24 -6.74 11.37
N GLY A 42 -5.59 -7.91 10.82
CA GLY A 42 -6.97 -8.23 10.41
C GLY A 42 -7.40 -7.67 9.06
N GLU A 43 -6.49 -7.08 8.28
CA GLU A 43 -6.85 -6.54 6.97
C GLU A 43 -7.21 -7.63 5.98
N VAL A 44 -8.24 -7.36 5.17
CA VAL A 44 -8.67 -8.21 4.06
C VAL A 44 -8.53 -7.40 2.78
N MET A 45 -7.80 -7.97 1.81
CA MET A 45 -7.52 -7.33 0.53
C MET A 45 -8.35 -7.98 -0.58
N THR A 46 -8.85 -7.16 -1.51
CA THR A 46 -9.47 -7.63 -2.75
C THR A 46 -8.38 -7.88 -3.78
N VAL A 47 -8.18 -9.15 -4.16
CA VAL A 47 -7.14 -9.56 -5.11
C VAL A 47 -7.77 -10.00 -6.43
N LYS A 48 -7.23 -9.49 -7.54
CA LYS A 48 -7.67 -9.84 -8.90
C LYS A 48 -7.72 -11.37 -9.06
N ASN A 49 -8.84 -11.89 -9.54
CA ASN A 49 -9.08 -13.32 -9.80
C ASN A 49 -8.92 -14.25 -8.58
N ARG A 50 -8.79 -13.72 -7.37
CA ARG A 50 -8.68 -14.51 -6.11
C ARG A 50 -9.69 -14.09 -5.04
N GLY A 51 -10.47 -13.04 -5.29
CA GLY A 51 -11.48 -12.53 -4.36
C GLY A 51 -10.86 -11.88 -3.13
N HIS A 52 -11.52 -12.00 -1.99
CA HIS A 52 -11.07 -11.46 -0.72
C HIS A 52 -10.09 -12.41 -0.03
N ARG A 53 -8.94 -11.87 0.42
CA ARG A 53 -7.90 -12.65 1.10
C ARG A 53 -7.32 -11.88 2.28
N ASP A 54 -7.05 -12.59 3.37
CA ASP A 54 -6.36 -12.00 4.52
C ASP A 54 -4.98 -11.49 4.08
N LEU A 55 -4.68 -10.23 4.38
CA LEU A 55 -3.40 -9.62 4.05
C LEU A 55 -2.24 -10.38 4.71
N LYS A 56 -2.43 -10.86 5.94
CA LYS A 56 -1.43 -11.69 6.64
C LYS A 56 -1.01 -12.90 5.80
N ARG A 57 -1.98 -13.59 5.17
CA ARG A 57 -1.70 -14.77 4.34
C ARG A 57 -0.93 -14.38 3.08
N LEU A 58 -1.36 -13.31 2.39
CA LEU A 58 -0.67 -12.80 1.21
C LEU A 58 0.79 -12.42 1.51
N LEU A 59 1.05 -11.72 2.62
CA LEU A 59 2.41 -11.34 3.01
C LEU A 59 3.27 -12.54 3.42
N ASN A 60 2.67 -13.57 4.03
CA ASN A 60 3.34 -14.82 4.33
C ASN A 60 3.72 -15.59 3.05
N GLU A 61 2.79 -15.68 2.10
CA GLU A 61 3.00 -16.34 0.80
C GLU A 61 4.14 -15.66 0.00
N GLN A 62 4.33 -14.35 0.17
CA GLN A 62 5.42 -13.56 -0.42
C GLN A 62 6.74 -13.61 0.40
N GLY A 63 6.78 -14.32 1.53
CA GLY A 63 7.98 -14.44 2.35
C GLY A 63 8.45 -13.15 3.04
N LEU A 64 7.58 -12.14 3.21
CA LEU A 64 7.97 -10.84 3.74
C LEU A 64 8.39 -10.91 5.22
N PRO A 65 9.57 -10.40 5.61
CA PRO A 65 9.97 -10.32 7.00
C PRO A 65 9.02 -9.45 7.85
N LEU A 66 8.81 -9.79 9.13
CA LEU A 66 7.88 -9.04 9.98
C LEU A 66 8.23 -7.56 10.13
N PHE A 67 9.53 -7.22 10.19
CA PHE A 67 10.00 -5.85 10.42
C PHE A 67 9.65 -4.89 9.28
N VAL A 68 9.57 -5.36 8.03
CA VAL A 68 9.14 -4.50 6.90
C VAL A 68 7.63 -4.32 6.85
N ARG A 69 6.86 -5.31 7.32
CA ARG A 69 5.39 -5.33 7.15
C ARG A 69 4.69 -4.14 7.81
N GLY A 70 5.19 -3.64 8.94
CA GLY A 70 4.60 -2.50 9.64
C GLY A 70 4.78 -1.17 8.91
N ARG A 71 5.78 -1.07 8.01
CA ARG A 71 6.10 0.14 7.25
C ARG A 71 5.54 0.13 5.84
N LEU A 72 5.04 -1.01 5.36
CA LEU A 72 4.42 -1.11 4.05
C LEU A 72 3.15 -0.26 4.00
N PRO A 73 3.10 0.75 3.12
CA PRO A 73 1.89 1.52 2.93
C PRO A 73 0.80 0.65 2.29
N LEU A 74 -0.40 0.76 2.86
CA LEU A 74 -1.61 0.13 2.39
C LEU A 74 -2.51 1.20 1.75
N LEU A 75 -3.01 0.94 0.56
CA LEU A 75 -3.93 1.84 -0.14
C LEU A 75 -5.37 1.33 -0.04
N TYR A 76 -6.22 2.20 0.48
CA TYR A 76 -7.65 2.01 0.60
C TYR A 76 -8.36 2.93 -0.38
N VAL A 77 -9.36 2.39 -1.08
CA VAL A 77 -10.29 3.16 -1.91
C VAL A 77 -11.69 2.87 -1.41
N ASN A 78 -12.43 3.91 -1.03
CA ASN A 78 -13.77 3.79 -0.42
C ASN A 78 -13.81 2.79 0.75
N GLY A 79 -12.75 2.78 1.56
CA GLY A 79 -12.62 1.89 2.73
C GLY A 79 -12.18 0.45 2.42
N GLN A 80 -12.00 0.08 1.15
CA GLN A 80 -11.52 -1.25 0.77
C GLN A 80 -10.02 -1.25 0.51
N LEU A 81 -9.29 -2.21 1.08
CA LEU A 81 -7.87 -2.42 0.80
C LEU A 81 -7.68 -2.99 -0.61
N LEU A 82 -7.08 -2.18 -1.50
CA LEU A 82 -6.91 -2.52 -2.90
C LEU A 82 -5.46 -2.70 -3.33
N ALA A 83 -4.49 -2.15 -2.60
CA ALA A 83 -3.09 -2.36 -2.92
C ALA A 83 -2.15 -2.28 -1.70
N VAL A 84 -1.02 -2.95 -1.82
CA VAL A 84 0.13 -2.89 -0.92
C VAL A 84 1.33 -2.43 -1.73
N ALA A 85 1.96 -1.33 -1.32
CA ALA A 85 2.96 -0.71 -2.17
C ALA A 85 4.20 -1.60 -2.37
N ASN A 86 4.74 -1.60 -3.59
CA ASN A 86 5.94 -2.34 -4.00
C ASN A 86 5.90 -3.86 -3.75
N LEU A 87 4.72 -4.46 -3.67
CA LEU A 87 4.56 -5.91 -3.60
C LEU A 87 4.01 -6.45 -4.92
N PRO A 88 4.84 -7.13 -5.73
CA PRO A 88 4.42 -7.62 -7.03
C PRO A 88 3.11 -8.41 -6.98
N GLY A 89 2.13 -7.96 -7.76
CA GLY A 89 0.81 -8.61 -7.84
C GLY A 89 -0.17 -8.19 -6.74
N LEU A 90 0.27 -7.37 -5.78
CA LEU A 90 -0.55 -6.71 -4.77
C LEU A 90 -0.44 -5.18 -4.86
N ASP A 91 0.46 -4.65 -5.69
CA ASP A 91 0.72 -3.23 -5.88
C ASP A 91 -0.17 -2.60 -6.96
N CYS A 92 -1.00 -3.39 -7.63
CA CYS A 92 -1.91 -2.94 -8.67
C CYS A 92 -3.38 -3.02 -8.23
N GLY A 93 -4.20 -2.11 -8.73
CA GLY A 93 -5.64 -2.19 -8.52
C GLY A 93 -6.27 -3.49 -9.08
N PRO A 94 -7.51 -3.86 -8.69
CA PRO A 94 -8.15 -5.10 -9.09
C PRO A 94 -8.25 -5.32 -10.60
N CYS A 95 -8.40 -4.25 -11.38
CA CYS A 95 -8.41 -4.31 -12.85
C CYS A 95 -7.01 -4.20 -13.48
N GLY A 96 -6.00 -3.80 -12.70
CA GLY A 96 -4.63 -3.56 -13.18
C GLY A 96 -4.44 -2.25 -13.93
N ARG A 97 -5.37 -1.29 -13.79
CA ARG A 97 -5.32 0.01 -14.48
C ARG A 97 -4.43 1.05 -13.82
N TRP A 98 -4.12 0.84 -12.54
CA TRP A 98 -3.20 1.67 -11.79
C TRP A 98 -2.29 0.81 -10.91
N GLN A 99 -1.14 1.39 -10.58
CA GLN A 99 -0.12 0.78 -9.73
C GLN A 99 0.36 1.77 -8.68
N LEU A 100 0.59 1.26 -7.47
CA LEU A 100 1.03 1.98 -6.30
C LEU A 100 2.53 1.79 -6.08
N HIS A 101 3.26 2.90 -6.17
CA HIS A 101 4.70 2.95 -6.01
C HIS A 101 5.06 3.61 -4.69
N TRP A 102 5.99 3.00 -3.96
CA TRP A 102 6.56 3.53 -2.73
C TRP A 102 8.05 3.82 -2.92
N LEU A 103 8.45 5.05 -2.63
CA LEU A 103 9.86 5.43 -2.58
C LEU A 103 10.21 5.65 -1.09
N PRO A 104 10.91 4.71 -0.44
CA PRO A 104 11.32 4.88 0.95
C PRO A 104 12.26 6.08 1.11
N THR A 105 12.34 6.63 2.32
CA THR A 105 13.34 7.67 2.63
C THR A 105 14.76 7.13 2.41
N LYS A 106 15.66 7.95 1.84
CA LYS A 106 17.08 7.57 1.64
C LYS A 106 17.78 7.06 2.91
N SER A 107 17.34 7.46 4.09
CA SER A 107 17.87 6.98 5.38
C SER A 107 17.63 5.48 5.66
N ASP A 108 16.85 4.79 4.83
CA ASP A 108 16.61 3.34 4.94
C ASP A 108 17.69 2.49 4.22
N GLN A 109 18.66 3.13 3.53
CA GLN A 109 19.79 2.41 2.89
C GLN A 109 20.87 1.91 3.88
N GLY A 110 20.57 1.89 5.17
CA GLY A 110 21.47 1.44 6.24
C GLY A 110 20.95 0.19 6.97
N LEU A 111 20.72 -0.90 6.23
CA LEU A 111 20.64 -2.25 6.81
C LEU A 111 21.76 -3.06 6.17
N SER A 112 22.99 -2.83 6.64
CA SER A 112 24.10 -3.79 6.60
C SER A 112 24.26 -4.39 7.99
#